data_AF-A0A953Q203-F1
#
_entry.id   AF-A0A953Q203-F1
#
_cell.length_a   1.000
_cell.length_b   1.000
_cell.length_c   1.000
_cell.angle_alpha   90.00
_cell.angle_beta   90.00
_cell.angle_gamma   90.00
#
_symmetry.space_group_name_H-M   'P 1'
#
loop_
_entity.id
_entity.type
_entity.pdbx_description
1 polymer ?
#
loop_
_entity_poly.entity_id
_entity_poly.type
_entity_poly.pdbx_seq_one_letter_code
_entity_poly.pdbx_strand_id
1 'polypeptide(L)'
;HYCFYLRDPVLGPMVMRVASFFPFQTTYCLNGHRFIENELNRQGIAFRKHDNAFLAVDDPQALQAAADRLTPEVIRERLEYWTLVLGPKFSRRERSALNLRRFYAVRQVEYCRNFVFKRHFPIHKIFERSCELGLWRLTAHKISEIFGTRLTRRLRGKLHTTLEQIEHGHHIFRAYWKNGFLKQYEKFSTFLRNELCANNLTDFGLKKGLAHVAAVRQKFAQITDSFTAFQAQALNVHVDFPLLQRLARPVTRGTARFPGIKIHDTRMIRLMEVLLHGGTRLAGWRAPQIHQAVLNTSALPLTRYGLNQLRYDLRKLRAHGLLERDGQHYAYRLTDKGVKVAVLFVLFHQRLCGPLAHSLFRQQPDSTQQPNSKLEAALHKADNSIREIVQLLEAA
;
A
#
# COMPACT_ATOMS: atom_id res chain seq x y z
N HIS A 1 20.86 38.36 -6.39
CA HIS A 1 19.40 38.28 -6.62
C HIS A 1 18.69 38.95 -5.45
N TYR A 2 17.64 39.72 -5.72
CA TYR A 2 16.72 40.21 -4.69
C TYR A 2 15.61 39.18 -4.46
N CYS A 3 15.26 38.91 -3.20
CA CYS A 3 14.25 37.93 -2.82
C CYS A 3 13.10 38.63 -2.11
N PHE A 4 11.88 38.43 -2.59
CA PHE A 4 10.65 39.00 -2.04
C PHE A 4 9.72 37.88 -1.59
N TYR A 5 9.17 38.02 -0.38
CA TYR A 5 8.14 37.14 0.15
C TYR A 5 6.80 37.87 0.02
N LEU A 6 5.90 37.31 -0.78
CA LEU A 6 4.68 37.96 -1.22
C LEU A 6 3.47 37.23 -0.65
N ARG A 7 2.43 37.99 -0.31
CA ARG A 7 1.09 37.45 0.00
C ARG A 7 0.14 37.95 -1.09
N ASP A 8 0.03 37.19 -2.17
CA ASP A 8 -0.87 37.51 -3.26
C ASP A 8 -2.33 37.22 -2.87
N PRO A 9 -3.29 38.12 -3.18
CA PRO A 9 -4.69 37.90 -2.84
C PRO A 9 -5.34 36.72 -3.58
N VAL A 10 -4.75 36.26 -4.69
CA VAL A 10 -5.26 35.15 -5.50
C VAL A 10 -4.46 33.87 -5.23
N LEU A 11 -3.17 33.86 -5.56
CA LEU A 11 -2.29 32.69 -5.43
C LEU A 11 -1.86 32.40 -3.99
N GLY A 12 -2.06 33.34 -3.06
CA GLY A 12 -1.62 33.22 -1.68
C GLY A 12 -0.13 33.49 -1.49
N PRO A 13 0.49 32.94 -0.43
CA PRO A 13 1.92 33.10 -0.16
C PRO A 13 2.80 32.55 -1.30
N MET A 14 3.73 33.37 -1.78
CA MET A 14 4.70 32.98 -2.80
C MET A 14 6.04 33.70 -2.64
N VAL A 15 7.07 33.18 -3.27
CA VAL A 15 8.41 33.80 -3.29
C VAL A 15 8.74 34.23 -4.70
N MET A 16 9.23 35.46 -4.84
CA MET A 16 9.77 36.01 -6.08
C MET A 16 11.25 36.31 -5.92
N ARG A 17 12.10 35.78 -6.81
CA ARG A 17 13.52 36.11 -6.90
C ARG A 17 13.79 36.85 -8.20
N VAL A 18 14.50 37.97 -8.12
CA VAL A 18 14.82 38.84 -9.26
C VAL A 18 16.33 38.95 -9.40
N ALA A 19 16.87 38.70 -10.61
CA ALA A 19 18.28 38.97 -10.89
C ALA A 19 18.55 40.49 -10.89
N SER A 20 19.70 40.90 -10.36
CA SER A 20 20.12 42.31 -10.32
C SER A 20 20.76 42.80 -11.62
N PHE A 21 21.05 41.88 -12.55
CA PHE A 21 21.69 42.16 -13.83
C PHE A 21 20.80 41.70 -14.99
N PHE A 22 20.93 42.37 -16.14
CA PHE A 22 20.24 42.01 -17.38
C PHE A 22 20.62 40.58 -17.81
N PRO A 23 19.67 39.69 -18.19
CA PRO A 23 18.28 39.95 -18.61
C PRO A 23 17.23 39.93 -17.48
N PHE A 24 17.63 40.17 -16.23
CA PHE A 24 16.73 40.31 -15.08
C PHE A 24 15.80 39.11 -14.87
N GLN A 25 16.36 37.91 -14.94
CA GLN A 25 15.61 36.67 -14.75
C GLN A 25 14.80 36.70 -13.45
N THR A 26 13.53 36.31 -13.55
CA THR A 26 12.64 36.14 -12.40
C THR A 26 12.39 34.66 -12.15
N THR A 27 12.35 34.26 -10.88
CA THR A 27 11.98 32.91 -10.44
C THR A 27 10.89 33.00 -9.40
N TYR A 28 9.86 32.19 -9.56
CA TYR A 28 8.70 32.16 -8.67
C TYR A 28 8.54 30.78 -8.04
N CYS A 29 8.25 30.76 -6.75
CA CYS A 29 7.83 29.56 -6.02
C CYS A 29 6.38 29.74 -5.57
N LEU A 30 5.50 28.90 -6.08
CA LEU A 30 4.05 28.95 -5.83
C LEU A 30 3.62 27.75 -4.99
N ASN A 31 2.60 27.92 -4.13
CA ASN A 31 1.97 26.83 -3.40
C ASN A 31 0.50 26.68 -3.80
N GLY A 32 0.21 25.69 -4.67
CA GLY A 32 -1.15 25.41 -5.12
C GLY A 32 -2.14 25.04 -4.01
N HIS A 33 -1.68 24.48 -2.88
CA HIS A 33 -2.56 24.18 -1.75
C HIS A 33 -3.10 25.43 -1.06
N ARG A 34 -2.35 26.53 -1.07
CA ARG A 34 -2.81 27.82 -0.54
C ARG A 34 -3.79 28.50 -1.49
N PHE A 35 -3.60 28.35 -2.81
CA PHE A 35 -4.61 28.76 -3.79
C PHE A 35 -5.95 28.05 -3.57
N ILE A 36 -5.93 26.72 -3.44
CA ILE A 36 -7.14 25.92 -3.16
C ILE A 36 -7.82 26.37 -1.87
N GLU A 37 -7.04 26.61 -0.80
CA GLU A 37 -7.54 27.09 0.48
C GLU A 37 -8.27 28.45 0.36
N ASN A 38 -7.67 29.41 -0.35
CA ASN A 38 -8.28 30.71 -0.61
C ASN A 38 -9.59 30.58 -1.39
N GLU A 39 -9.62 29.67 -2.35
CA GLU A 39 -10.78 29.45 -3.21
C GLU A 39 -11.94 28.79 -2.45
N LEU A 40 -11.66 27.81 -1.59
CA LEU A 40 -12.65 27.21 -0.69
C LEU A 40 -13.20 28.23 0.31
N ASN A 41 -12.34 29.08 0.88
CA ASN A 41 -12.75 30.16 1.78
C ASN A 41 -13.70 31.15 1.10
N ARG A 42 -13.45 31.52 -0.17
CA ARG A 42 -14.34 32.41 -0.95
C ARG A 42 -15.70 31.78 -1.24
N GLN A 43 -15.72 30.47 -1.43
CA GLN A 43 -16.95 29.71 -1.67
C GLN A 43 -17.69 29.35 -0.38
N GLY A 44 -17.13 29.66 0.79
CA GLY A 44 -17.73 29.35 2.10
C GLY A 44 -17.75 27.85 2.42
N ILE A 45 -16.87 27.06 1.82
CA ILE A 45 -16.83 25.60 2.03
C ILE A 45 -15.95 25.30 3.23
N ALA A 46 -16.49 24.57 4.21
CA ALA A 46 -15.71 24.19 5.38
C ALA A 46 -14.72 23.07 5.04
N PHE A 47 -13.52 23.19 5.59
CA PHE A 47 -12.46 22.19 5.48
C PHE A 47 -11.57 22.19 6.73
N ARG A 48 -10.91 21.06 6.97
CA ARG A 48 -9.84 20.92 7.96
C ARG A 48 -8.54 20.66 7.23
N LYS A 49 -7.57 21.57 7.38
CA LYS A 49 -6.25 21.47 6.76
C LYS A 49 -5.16 21.56 7.82
N HIS A 50 -4.14 20.72 7.70
CA HIS A 50 -2.91 20.81 8.48
C HIS A 50 -1.73 20.93 7.52
N ASP A 51 -1.01 22.06 7.57
CA ASP A 51 0.03 22.41 6.60
C ASP A 51 -0.50 22.31 5.14
N ASN A 52 0.05 21.41 4.31
CA ASN A 52 -0.41 21.17 2.94
C ASN A 52 -1.37 19.98 2.82
N ALA A 53 -1.82 19.38 3.92
CA ALA A 53 -2.72 18.22 3.90
C ALA A 53 -4.17 18.65 4.21
N PHE A 54 -5.07 18.48 3.24
CA PHE A 54 -6.52 18.58 3.45
C PHE A 54 -7.01 17.27 4.09
N LEU A 55 -7.39 17.33 5.37
CA LEU A 55 -7.76 16.17 6.20
C LEU A 55 -9.28 15.92 6.23
N ALA A 56 -10.08 16.94 5.93
CA ALA A 56 -11.51 16.86 5.74
C ALA A 56 -11.96 18.04 4.89
N VAL A 57 -12.97 17.84 4.05
CA VAL A 57 -13.65 18.89 3.28
C VAL A 57 -15.11 18.46 3.17
N ASP A 58 -16.03 19.39 3.38
CA ASP A 58 -17.47 19.13 3.29
C ASP A 58 -17.87 18.71 1.87
N ASP A 59 -17.28 19.37 0.86
CA ASP A 59 -17.46 19.06 -0.55
C ASP A 59 -16.10 18.75 -1.24
N PRO A 60 -15.75 17.45 -1.39
CA PRO A 60 -14.56 17.04 -2.14
C PRO A 60 -14.58 17.40 -3.63
N GLN A 61 -15.76 17.50 -4.25
CA GLN A 61 -15.87 17.90 -5.65
C GLN A 61 -15.52 19.36 -5.82
N ALA A 62 -15.97 20.21 -4.89
CA ALA A 62 -15.59 21.61 -4.88
C ALA A 62 -14.09 21.84 -4.58
N LEU A 63 -13.45 21.00 -3.75
CA LEU A 63 -11.98 21.02 -3.62
C LEU A 63 -11.28 20.73 -4.94
N GLN A 64 -11.76 19.72 -5.69
CA GLN A 64 -11.18 19.40 -6.99
C GLN A 64 -11.42 20.54 -7.99
N ALA A 65 -12.64 21.10 -8.03
CA ALA A 65 -12.95 22.25 -8.88
C ALA A 65 -12.10 23.48 -8.53
N ALA A 66 -11.84 23.73 -7.25
CA ALA A 66 -10.94 24.78 -6.79
C ALA A 66 -9.49 24.54 -7.26
N ALA A 67 -9.00 23.30 -7.21
CA ALA A 67 -7.70 22.96 -7.77
C ALA A 67 -7.65 23.15 -9.29
N ASP A 68 -8.74 22.85 -9.98
CA ASP A 68 -8.84 22.96 -11.44
C ASP A 68 -8.87 24.40 -11.95
N ARG A 69 -9.28 25.37 -11.11
CA ARG A 69 -9.23 26.81 -11.37
C ARG A 69 -7.81 27.40 -11.39
N LEU A 70 -6.78 26.64 -10.97
CA LEU A 70 -5.39 27.09 -11.07
C LEU A 70 -4.89 26.98 -12.51
N THR A 71 -5.27 27.93 -13.37
CA THR A 71 -4.95 27.91 -14.80
C THR A 71 -3.65 28.67 -15.13
N PRO A 72 -3.03 28.41 -16.30
CA PRO A 72 -1.88 29.17 -16.79
C PRO A 72 -2.13 30.68 -16.84
N GLU A 73 -3.34 31.09 -17.16
CA GLU A 73 -3.75 32.50 -17.32
C GLU A 73 -3.75 33.20 -15.97
N VAL A 74 -4.39 32.58 -14.96
CA VAL A 74 -4.39 33.08 -13.58
C VAL A 74 -2.96 33.20 -13.06
N ILE A 75 -2.14 32.16 -13.25
CA ILE A 75 -0.73 32.21 -12.82
C ILE A 75 -0.02 33.37 -13.51
N ARG A 76 -0.11 33.45 -14.85
CA ARG A 76 0.58 34.46 -15.65
C ARG A 76 0.21 35.87 -15.20
N GLU A 77 -1.08 36.16 -15.07
CA GLU A 77 -1.57 37.48 -14.67
C GLU A 77 -0.94 37.94 -13.35
N ARG A 78 -0.93 37.05 -12.34
CA ARG A 78 -0.34 37.38 -11.04
C ARG A 78 1.18 37.51 -11.11
N LEU A 79 1.87 36.64 -11.86
CA LEU A 79 3.33 36.77 -12.05
C LEU A 79 3.71 38.07 -12.76
N GLU A 80 2.95 38.48 -13.77
CA GLU A 80 3.17 39.73 -14.49
C GLU A 80 2.90 40.94 -13.59
N TYR A 81 1.83 40.91 -12.80
CA TYR A 81 1.53 41.94 -11.80
C TYR A 81 2.68 42.16 -10.83
N TRP A 82 3.18 41.10 -10.17
CA TRP A 82 4.28 41.27 -9.21
C TRP A 82 5.61 41.61 -9.87
N THR A 83 5.84 41.14 -11.10
CA THR A 83 7.00 41.60 -11.88
C THR A 83 6.89 43.07 -12.23
N LEU A 84 5.69 43.56 -12.52
CA LEU A 84 5.47 44.98 -12.77
C LEU A 84 5.72 45.80 -11.49
N VAL A 85 5.29 45.32 -10.33
CA VAL A 85 5.44 46.03 -9.05
C VAL A 85 6.88 46.03 -8.55
N LEU A 86 7.55 44.87 -8.52
CA LEU A 86 8.84 44.67 -7.85
C LEU A 86 10.02 44.43 -8.79
N GLY A 87 9.75 44.17 -10.07
CA GLY A 87 10.80 43.98 -11.06
C GLY A 87 11.47 45.31 -11.46
N PRO A 88 12.56 45.22 -12.26
CA PRO A 88 13.25 46.39 -12.78
C PRO A 88 12.30 47.30 -13.57
N LYS A 89 12.40 48.60 -13.32
CA LYS A 89 11.59 49.62 -13.97
C LYS A 89 12.29 50.09 -15.23
N PHE A 90 11.55 50.09 -16.33
CA PHE A 90 11.99 50.64 -17.60
C PHE A 90 11.17 51.90 -17.89
N SER A 91 11.86 52.97 -18.25
CA SER A 91 11.27 54.22 -18.74
C SER A 91 10.37 53.96 -19.95
N ARG A 92 9.49 54.91 -20.27
CA ARG A 92 8.65 54.81 -21.47
C ARG A 92 9.51 54.71 -22.75
N ARG A 93 10.61 55.46 -22.81
CA ARG A 93 11.57 55.46 -23.92
C ARG A 93 12.24 54.09 -24.10
N GLU A 94 12.67 53.46 -23.02
CA GLU A 94 13.28 52.11 -23.08
C GLU A 94 12.25 51.07 -23.49
N ARG A 95 11.01 51.16 -22.99
CA ARG A 95 9.92 50.26 -23.38
C ARG A 95 9.49 50.40 -24.84
N SER A 96 9.59 51.60 -25.41
CA SER A 96 9.32 51.80 -26.84
C SER A 96 10.49 51.35 -27.73
N ALA A 97 11.73 51.48 -27.23
CA ALA A 97 12.93 51.06 -27.96
C ALA A 97 13.18 49.54 -27.91
N LEU A 98 12.70 48.86 -26.86
CA LEU A 98 12.93 47.44 -26.63
C LEU A 98 11.59 46.69 -26.55
N ASN A 99 11.44 45.63 -27.35
CA ASN A 99 10.30 44.70 -27.25
C ASN A 99 10.46 43.79 -26.01
N LEU A 100 10.24 44.35 -24.82
CA LEU A 100 10.37 43.63 -23.56
C LEU A 100 9.25 42.60 -23.40
N ARG A 101 9.59 41.32 -23.60
CA ARG A 101 8.68 40.19 -23.38
C ARG A 101 9.24 39.25 -22.34
N ARG A 102 8.34 38.57 -21.63
CA ARG A 102 8.69 37.51 -20.68
C ARG A 102 8.04 36.22 -21.10
N PHE A 103 8.78 35.13 -20.92
CA PHE A 103 8.28 33.79 -21.09
C PHE A 103 8.50 33.03 -19.79
N TYR A 104 7.44 32.40 -19.29
CA TYR A 104 7.48 31.63 -18.06
C TYR A 104 7.62 30.14 -18.39
N ALA A 105 8.60 29.50 -17.74
CA ALA A 105 8.86 28.08 -17.85
C ALA A 105 8.83 27.42 -16.47
N VAL A 106 8.19 26.26 -16.39
CA VAL A 106 8.12 25.42 -15.19
C VAL A 106 9.46 24.69 -15.04
N ARG A 107 10.19 25.02 -13.98
CA ARG A 107 11.45 24.36 -13.62
C ARG A 107 11.20 23.08 -12.82
N GLN A 108 10.42 23.18 -11.75
CA GLN A 108 10.02 22.07 -10.91
C GLN A 108 8.51 22.14 -10.69
N VAL A 109 7.86 20.99 -10.65
CA VAL A 109 6.44 20.87 -10.35
C VAL A 109 6.19 19.64 -9.50
N GLU A 110 5.26 19.78 -8.55
CA GLU A 110 4.80 18.71 -7.68
C GLU A 110 3.30 18.55 -7.88
N TYR A 111 2.86 17.31 -8.07
CA TYR A 111 1.45 16.96 -8.21
C TYR A 111 1.11 15.86 -7.22
N CYS A 112 0.04 16.03 -6.45
CA CYS A 112 -0.34 15.05 -5.45
C CYS A 112 -1.72 14.44 -5.72
N ARG A 113 -1.84 13.15 -5.40
CA ARG A 113 -3.10 12.45 -5.24
C ARG A 113 -3.23 12.07 -3.77
N ASN A 114 -4.32 12.52 -3.15
CA ASN A 114 -4.55 12.36 -1.72
C ASN A 114 -5.70 11.37 -1.49
N PHE A 115 -5.48 10.42 -0.58
CA PHE A 115 -6.53 9.54 -0.07
C PHE A 115 -6.82 9.95 1.37
N VAL A 116 -8.07 10.36 1.61
CA VAL A 116 -8.55 10.81 2.92
C VAL A 116 -9.57 9.79 3.42
N PHE A 117 -9.28 9.20 4.58
CA PHE A 117 -10.08 8.10 5.12
C PHE A 117 -11.01 8.61 6.23
N LYS A 118 -12.27 8.16 6.21
CA LYS A 118 -13.29 8.55 7.20
C LYS A 118 -13.08 7.94 8.60
N ARG A 119 -12.37 6.81 8.69
CA ARG A 119 -12.08 6.10 9.95
C ARG A 119 -10.58 5.97 10.11
N HIS A 120 -10.13 5.74 11.34
CA HIS A 120 -8.80 5.19 11.64
C HIS A 120 -8.70 3.78 11.06
N PHE A 121 -8.61 3.70 9.73
CA PHE A 121 -8.29 2.50 9.01
C PHE A 121 -6.82 2.16 9.32
N PRO A 122 -6.37 0.90 9.28
CA PRO A 122 -4.95 0.57 9.43
C PRO A 122 -4.14 1.04 8.19
N ILE A 123 -4.15 2.34 7.89
CA ILE A 123 -3.39 2.99 6.83
C ILE A 123 -1.91 2.66 6.98
N HIS A 124 -1.42 2.64 8.23
CA HIS A 124 -0.06 2.23 8.51
C HIS A 124 0.24 0.83 7.97
N LYS A 125 -0.66 -0.15 8.16
CA LYS A 125 -0.48 -1.51 7.59
C LYS A 125 -0.62 -1.56 6.09
N ILE A 126 -1.55 -0.78 5.51
CA ILE A 126 -1.66 -0.65 4.05
C ILE A 126 -0.35 -0.10 3.47
N PHE A 127 0.18 0.94 4.10
CA PHE A 127 1.38 1.62 3.68
C PHE A 127 2.62 0.73 3.87
N GLU A 128 2.77 0.08 5.01
CA GLU A 128 3.82 -0.91 5.27
C GLU A 128 3.79 -2.03 4.23
N ARG A 129 2.61 -2.63 4.00
CA ARG A 129 2.43 -3.67 2.98
C ARG A 129 2.70 -3.15 1.57
N SER A 130 2.33 -1.92 1.29
CA SER A 130 2.60 -1.24 0.02
C SER A 130 4.09 -1.02 -0.19
N CYS A 131 4.83 -0.66 0.85
CA CYS A 131 6.28 -0.53 0.82
C CYS A 131 6.96 -1.88 0.62
N GLU A 132 6.57 -2.92 1.36
CA GLU A 132 7.06 -4.29 1.17
C GLU A 132 6.85 -4.73 -0.29
N LEU A 133 5.59 -4.71 -0.75
CA LEU A 133 5.26 -5.12 -2.12
C LEU A 133 5.90 -4.21 -3.16
N GLY A 134 6.07 -2.93 -2.85
CA GLY A 134 6.77 -1.96 -3.69
C GLY A 134 8.23 -2.35 -3.87
N LEU A 135 8.95 -2.64 -2.78
CA LEU A 135 10.34 -3.11 -2.85
C LEU A 135 10.47 -4.41 -3.66
N TRP A 136 9.54 -5.35 -3.49
CA TRP A 136 9.61 -6.64 -4.18
C TRP A 136 9.12 -6.62 -5.64
N ARG A 137 8.11 -5.80 -5.97
CA ARG A 137 7.40 -5.85 -7.27
C ARG A 137 7.60 -4.62 -8.15
N LEU A 138 8.06 -3.47 -7.62
CA LEU A 138 8.44 -2.31 -8.44
C LEU A 138 9.84 -2.50 -9.01
N THR A 139 9.96 -3.46 -9.93
CA THR A 139 11.18 -3.60 -10.73
C THR A 139 11.39 -2.36 -11.60
N ALA A 140 12.62 -2.15 -12.07
CA ALA A 140 12.96 -1.11 -13.03
C ALA A 140 12.00 -1.06 -14.25
N HIS A 141 11.56 -2.23 -14.73
CA HIS A 141 10.59 -2.36 -15.82
C HIS A 141 9.23 -1.78 -15.42
N LYS A 142 8.70 -2.19 -14.26
CA LYS A 142 7.41 -1.73 -13.76
C LYS A 142 7.41 -0.23 -13.44
N ILE A 143 8.49 0.30 -12.86
CA ILE A 143 8.63 1.75 -12.65
C ILE A 143 8.58 2.46 -14.00
N SER A 144 9.32 2.00 -15.00
CA SER A 144 9.30 2.63 -16.33
C SER A 144 7.91 2.61 -16.97
N GLU A 145 7.16 1.50 -16.84
CA GLU A 145 5.76 1.38 -17.28
C GLU A 145 4.84 2.38 -16.57
N ILE A 146 4.95 2.52 -15.25
CA ILE A 146 4.14 3.48 -14.46
C ILE A 146 4.40 4.93 -14.92
N PHE A 147 5.64 5.24 -15.29
CA PHE A 147 6.01 6.53 -15.87
C PHE A 147 5.66 6.64 -17.38
N GLY A 148 5.08 5.59 -17.97
CA GLY A 148 4.59 5.57 -19.35
C GLY A 148 5.68 5.39 -20.40
N THR A 149 6.78 4.71 -20.07
CA THR A 149 7.91 4.48 -20.98
C THR A 149 8.37 3.02 -20.97
N ARG A 150 8.73 2.50 -22.14
CA ARG A 150 9.36 1.17 -22.22
C ARG A 150 10.82 1.26 -21.78
N LEU A 151 11.24 0.36 -20.88
CA LEU A 151 12.63 0.28 -20.47
C LEU A 151 13.50 -0.15 -21.65
N THR A 152 14.57 0.58 -21.92
CA THR A 152 15.56 0.26 -22.96
C THR A 152 16.97 0.42 -22.37
N ARG A 153 17.98 -0.28 -22.93
CA ARG A 153 19.39 -0.11 -22.50
C ARG A 153 19.91 1.33 -22.64
N ARG A 154 19.22 2.17 -23.41
CA ARG A 154 19.56 3.59 -23.63
C ARG A 154 18.97 4.53 -22.59
N LEU A 155 18.15 4.03 -21.65
CA LEU A 155 17.53 4.86 -20.62
C LEU A 155 18.62 5.36 -19.65
N ARG A 156 18.89 6.67 -19.70
CA ARG A 156 19.83 7.35 -18.80
C ARG A 156 19.09 7.98 -17.63
N GLY A 157 19.68 7.94 -16.44
CA GLY A 157 19.16 8.56 -15.22
C GLY A 157 18.88 7.57 -14.10
N LYS A 158 18.36 8.07 -12.97
CA LYS A 158 18.06 7.24 -11.79
C LYS A 158 16.85 6.34 -12.06
N LEU A 159 16.94 5.08 -11.68
CA LEU A 159 15.83 4.13 -11.74
C LEU A 159 15.96 3.11 -10.60
N HIS A 160 15.34 3.42 -9.46
CA HIS A 160 15.36 2.57 -8.26
C HIS A 160 14.27 3.03 -7.28
N THR A 161 14.01 2.20 -6.26
CA THR A 161 13.15 2.54 -5.14
C THR A 161 13.96 2.72 -3.87
N THR A 162 13.58 3.66 -3.01
CA THR A 162 14.12 3.80 -1.65
C THR A 162 12.98 3.82 -0.64
N LEU A 163 13.25 3.31 0.56
CA LEU A 163 12.43 3.52 1.75
C LEU A 163 13.28 4.31 2.73
N GLU A 164 12.87 5.54 3.02
CA GLU A 164 13.63 6.44 3.89
C GLU A 164 12.81 6.77 5.13
N GLN A 165 13.45 6.77 6.30
CA GLN A 165 12.85 7.20 7.55
C GLN A 165 13.18 8.67 7.80
N ILE A 166 12.16 9.50 8.06
CA ILE A 166 12.34 10.90 8.47
C ILE A 166 12.42 10.98 10.00
N GLU A 167 13.02 12.05 10.54
CA GLU A 167 13.20 12.40 11.97
C GLU A 167 11.97 12.32 12.90
N HIS A 168 10.81 11.87 12.42
CA HIS A 168 9.60 11.64 13.22
C HIS A 168 9.04 10.21 13.09
N GLY A 169 9.86 9.25 12.64
CA GLY A 169 9.47 7.84 12.51
C GLY A 169 8.55 7.51 11.33
N HIS A 170 8.09 8.51 10.58
CA HIS A 170 7.35 8.31 9.33
C HIS A 170 8.30 7.87 8.23
N HIS A 171 7.96 6.76 7.56
CA HIS A 171 8.68 6.30 6.39
C HIS A 171 8.11 6.96 5.14
N ILE A 172 8.99 7.30 4.21
CA ILE A 172 8.65 7.72 2.85
C ILE A 172 9.16 6.68 1.88
N PHE A 173 8.25 6.15 1.08
CA PHE A 173 8.59 5.36 -0.08
C PHE A 173 8.87 6.31 -1.26
N ARG A 174 10.01 6.17 -1.93
CA ARG A 174 10.32 6.91 -3.17
C ARG A 174 10.61 5.95 -4.31
N ALA A 175 9.98 6.19 -5.46
CA ALA A 175 10.34 5.57 -6.74
C ALA A 175 10.97 6.64 -7.64
N TYR A 176 12.27 6.53 -7.87
CA TYR A 176 13.02 7.44 -8.73
C TYR A 176 12.92 7.03 -10.19
N TRP A 177 12.74 8.03 -11.06
CA TRP A 177 12.76 7.87 -12.51
C TRP A 177 13.37 9.11 -13.16
N LYS A 178 14.56 8.96 -13.76
CA LYS A 178 15.37 10.05 -14.32
C LYS A 178 15.58 11.18 -13.30
N ASN A 179 15.10 12.40 -13.59
CA ASN A 179 15.15 13.55 -12.68
C ASN A 179 13.82 13.79 -11.93
N GLY A 180 12.89 12.85 -12.01
CA GLY A 180 11.64 12.85 -11.25
C GLY A 180 11.61 11.73 -10.22
N PHE A 181 10.65 11.81 -9.32
CA PHE A 181 10.36 10.75 -8.38
C PHE A 181 8.90 10.82 -7.93
N LEU A 182 8.33 9.65 -7.66
CA LEU A 182 7.06 9.54 -6.95
C LEU A 182 7.37 9.23 -5.49
N LYS A 183 6.84 10.01 -4.55
CA LYS A 183 6.91 9.75 -3.11
C LYS A 183 5.53 9.35 -2.58
N GLN A 184 5.49 8.33 -1.75
CA GLN A 184 4.30 7.93 -1.00
C GLN A 184 4.59 8.01 0.49
N TYR A 185 3.63 8.57 1.25
CA TYR A 185 3.72 8.65 2.70
C TYR A 185 2.34 8.77 3.33
N GLU A 186 2.23 8.31 4.58
CA GLU A 186 1.05 8.52 5.43
C GLU A 186 1.28 9.65 6.43
N LYS A 187 0.20 10.33 6.83
CA LYS A 187 0.19 11.25 7.97
C LYS A 187 -1.14 11.14 8.73
N PHE A 188 -1.13 11.56 10.00
CA PHE A 188 -2.32 11.80 10.82
C PHE A 188 -3.30 10.60 10.91
N SER A 189 -2.82 9.37 10.66
CA SER A 189 -3.61 8.12 10.67
C SER A 189 -4.83 8.07 9.75
N THR A 190 -5.05 9.10 8.93
CA THR A 190 -6.24 9.29 8.07
C THR A 190 -5.89 9.78 6.68
N PHE A 191 -4.60 10.00 6.39
CA PHE A 191 -4.13 10.62 5.18
C PHE A 191 -3.00 9.81 4.54
N LEU A 192 -3.17 9.45 3.27
CA LEU A 192 -2.12 8.84 2.44
C LEU A 192 -1.95 9.69 1.18
N ARG A 193 -0.72 10.08 0.87
CA ARG A 193 -0.42 10.90 -0.32
C ARG A 193 0.55 10.20 -1.23
N ASN A 194 0.21 10.20 -2.52
CA ASN A 194 1.13 9.93 -3.62
C ASN A 194 1.47 11.27 -4.26
N GLU A 195 2.75 11.64 -4.27
CA GLU A 195 3.19 12.92 -4.80
C GLU A 195 4.29 12.71 -5.84
N LEU A 196 4.03 13.16 -7.05
CA LEU A 196 4.95 13.12 -8.17
C LEU A 196 5.69 14.45 -8.26
N CYS A 197 7.00 14.41 -8.08
CA CYS A 197 7.90 15.55 -8.21
C CYS A 197 8.68 15.40 -9.52
N ALA A 198 8.69 16.45 -10.35
CA ALA A 198 9.48 16.49 -11.57
C ALA A 198 10.39 17.72 -11.59
N ASN A 199 11.70 17.48 -11.65
CA ASN A 199 12.69 18.55 -11.82
C ASN A 199 12.98 18.86 -13.30
N ASN A 200 12.51 18.01 -14.21
CA ASN A 200 12.67 18.20 -15.65
C ASN A 200 11.49 17.63 -16.45
N LEU A 201 10.61 18.50 -16.96
CA LEU A 201 9.42 18.08 -17.73
C LEU A 201 9.74 17.36 -19.05
N THR A 202 10.91 17.60 -19.64
CA THR A 202 11.30 16.93 -20.90
C THR A 202 11.51 15.43 -20.70
N ASP A 203 11.82 15.00 -19.47
CA ASP A 203 11.97 13.59 -19.14
C ASP A 203 10.67 12.83 -19.44
N PHE A 204 9.52 13.50 -19.25
CA PHE A 204 8.15 13.02 -19.47
C PHE A 204 7.62 13.32 -20.88
N GLY A 205 8.44 13.86 -21.79
CA GLY A 205 8.02 14.29 -23.12
C GLY A 205 7.17 15.57 -23.13
N LEU A 206 7.24 16.38 -22.06
CA LEU A 206 6.41 17.58 -21.89
C LEU A 206 7.21 18.85 -22.15
N LYS A 207 6.53 19.86 -22.72
CA LYS A 207 7.07 21.22 -22.89
C LYS A 207 7.07 21.96 -21.55
N LYS A 208 8.06 22.82 -21.32
CA LYS A 208 8.24 23.57 -20.05
C LYS A 208 7.40 24.84 -19.94
N GLY A 209 6.88 25.37 -21.04
CA GLY A 209 6.15 26.64 -21.02
C GLY A 209 4.91 26.61 -20.14
N LEU A 210 4.60 27.73 -19.49
CA LEU A 210 3.44 27.87 -18.60
C LEU A 210 2.12 27.51 -19.30
N ALA A 211 2.00 27.77 -20.60
CA ALA A 211 0.84 27.40 -21.42
C ALA A 211 0.57 25.87 -21.47
N HIS A 212 1.54 25.04 -21.09
CA HIS A 212 1.42 23.58 -21.14
C HIS A 212 1.13 22.94 -19.77
N VAL A 213 0.85 23.73 -18.72
CA VAL A 213 0.58 23.20 -17.37
C VAL A 213 -0.63 22.24 -17.36
N ALA A 214 -1.64 22.47 -18.21
CA ALA A 214 -2.76 21.53 -18.33
C ALA A 214 -2.31 20.13 -18.82
N ALA A 215 -1.42 20.06 -19.80
CA ALA A 215 -0.84 18.80 -20.28
C ALA A 215 0.04 18.13 -19.21
N VAL A 216 0.77 18.94 -18.42
CA VAL A 216 1.52 18.44 -17.25
C VAL A 216 0.57 17.80 -16.24
N ARG A 217 -0.53 18.49 -15.88
CA ARG A 217 -1.55 17.97 -14.96
C ARG A 217 -2.13 16.64 -15.43
N GLN A 218 -2.52 16.55 -16.71
CA GLN A 218 -3.08 15.33 -17.28
C GLN A 218 -2.09 14.16 -17.24
N LYS A 219 -0.83 14.38 -17.66
CA LYS A 219 0.20 13.33 -17.63
C LYS A 219 0.51 12.88 -16.21
N PHE A 220 0.56 13.81 -15.26
CA PHE A 220 0.90 13.49 -13.87
C PHE A 220 -0.26 12.75 -13.19
N ALA A 221 -1.51 13.13 -13.48
CA ALA A 221 -2.68 12.37 -13.07
C ALA A 221 -2.59 10.91 -13.55
N GLN A 222 -2.34 10.68 -14.84
CA GLN A 222 -2.18 9.33 -15.40
C GLN A 222 -1.10 8.49 -14.70
N ILE A 223 0.05 9.10 -14.38
CA ILE A 223 1.14 8.40 -13.68
C ILE A 223 0.71 8.04 -12.26
N THR A 224 0.09 8.97 -11.53
CA THR A 224 -0.42 8.69 -10.18
C THR A 224 -1.56 7.67 -10.19
N ASP A 225 -2.40 7.65 -11.22
CA ASP A 225 -3.42 6.62 -11.45
C ASP A 225 -2.79 5.25 -11.68
N SER A 226 -1.80 5.18 -12.56
CA SER A 226 -1.07 3.94 -12.87
C SER A 226 -0.39 3.36 -11.64
N PHE A 227 0.25 4.23 -10.84
CA PHE A 227 0.87 3.83 -9.57
C PHE A 227 -0.18 3.34 -8.55
N THR A 228 -1.29 4.06 -8.43
CA THR A 228 -2.39 3.67 -7.53
C THR A 228 -3.02 2.34 -7.96
N ALA A 229 -3.23 2.14 -9.26
CA ALA A 229 -3.79 0.91 -9.82
C ALA A 229 -2.85 -0.29 -9.56
N PHE A 230 -1.54 -0.09 -9.75
CA PHE A 230 -0.54 -1.10 -9.41
C PHE A 230 -0.60 -1.45 -7.91
N GLN A 231 -0.66 -0.46 -7.03
CA GLN A 231 -0.76 -0.69 -5.59
C GLN A 231 -2.07 -1.37 -5.21
N ALA A 232 -3.20 -0.94 -5.78
CA ALA A 232 -4.49 -1.57 -5.56
C ALA A 232 -4.45 -3.05 -5.97
N GLN A 233 -3.86 -3.38 -7.12
CA GLN A 233 -3.67 -4.76 -7.55
C GLN A 233 -2.74 -5.56 -6.62
N ALA A 234 -1.64 -4.95 -6.18
CA ALA A 234 -0.69 -5.59 -5.28
C ALA A 234 -1.28 -5.82 -3.88
N LEU A 235 -2.08 -4.87 -3.39
CA LEU A 235 -2.76 -4.88 -2.09
C LEU A 235 -4.08 -5.65 -2.12
N ASN A 236 -4.64 -5.94 -3.30
CA ASN A 236 -5.79 -6.82 -3.49
C ASN A 236 -5.38 -8.30 -3.34
N VAL A 237 -4.67 -8.58 -2.25
CA VAL A 237 -4.31 -9.90 -1.76
C VAL A 237 -5.00 -10.06 -0.42
N HIS A 238 -5.37 -11.29 -0.05
CA HIS A 238 -5.92 -11.55 1.28
C HIS A 238 -4.92 -11.03 2.33
N VAL A 239 -5.31 -9.99 3.06
CA VAL A 239 -4.50 -9.40 4.15
C VAL A 239 -4.35 -10.45 5.24
N ASP A 240 -3.18 -10.48 5.89
CA ASP A 240 -2.94 -11.34 7.04
C ASP A 240 -4.02 -11.09 8.10
N PHE A 241 -4.94 -12.05 8.21
CA PHE A 241 -5.84 -12.14 9.34
C PHE A 241 -5.03 -12.85 10.42
N PRO A 242 -4.66 -12.19 11.54
CA PRO A 242 -3.75 -12.74 12.54
C PRO A 242 -4.42 -13.84 13.38
N LEU A 243 -5.35 -14.61 12.80
CA LEU A 243 -5.98 -15.79 13.35
C LEU A 243 -4.94 -16.80 13.82
N LEU A 244 -3.92 -17.09 13.01
CA LEU A 244 -2.89 -18.05 13.39
C LEU A 244 -2.10 -17.55 14.62
N GLN A 245 -1.71 -16.27 14.63
CA GLN A 245 -1.06 -15.66 15.79
C GLN A 245 -1.97 -15.64 17.03
N ARG A 246 -3.26 -15.33 16.86
CA ARG A 246 -4.25 -15.31 17.94
C ARG A 246 -4.49 -16.71 18.52
N LEU A 247 -4.60 -17.73 17.67
CA LEU A 247 -4.76 -19.12 18.09
C LEU A 247 -3.50 -19.63 18.79
N ALA A 248 -2.30 -19.22 18.34
CA ALA A 248 -1.03 -19.59 18.98
C ALA A 248 -0.83 -18.98 20.37
N ARG A 249 -1.57 -17.92 20.73
CA ARG A 249 -1.50 -17.28 22.05
C ARG A 249 -2.42 -17.97 23.08
N PRO A 250 -2.04 -18.02 24.37
CA PRO A 250 -2.92 -18.50 25.43
C PRO A 250 -4.20 -17.67 25.55
N VAL A 251 -5.30 -18.32 25.98
CA VAL A 251 -6.58 -17.66 26.27
C VAL A 251 -7.01 -17.93 27.71
N THR A 252 -7.56 -16.92 28.38
CA THR A 252 -8.13 -17.06 29.73
C THR A 252 -9.64 -17.16 29.63
N ARG A 253 -10.24 -18.16 30.28
CA ARG A 253 -11.71 -18.27 30.45
C ARG A 253 -12.02 -18.53 31.92
N GLY A 254 -12.76 -17.61 32.54
CA GLY A 254 -12.95 -17.62 33.99
C GLY A 254 -11.60 -17.48 34.70
N THR A 255 -11.35 -18.34 35.69
CA THR A 255 -10.09 -18.39 36.44
C THR A 255 -9.00 -19.24 35.78
N ALA A 256 -9.32 -19.99 34.72
CA ALA A 256 -8.40 -20.93 34.09
C ALA A 256 -7.74 -20.35 32.83
N ARG A 257 -6.42 -20.55 32.72
CA ARG A 257 -5.62 -20.21 31.54
C ARG A 257 -5.40 -21.45 30.66
N PHE A 258 -5.72 -21.34 29.38
CA PHE A 258 -5.55 -22.39 28.39
C PHE A 258 -4.43 -22.03 27.41
N PRO A 259 -3.56 -22.99 27.02
CA PRO A 259 -2.48 -22.69 26.09
C PRO A 259 -3.00 -22.42 24.68
N GLY A 260 -2.16 -21.78 23.88
CA GLY A 260 -2.41 -21.61 22.46
C GLY A 260 -2.42 -22.95 21.70
N ILE A 261 -3.03 -22.91 20.52
CA ILE A 261 -3.06 -23.97 19.53
C ILE A 261 -1.96 -23.67 18.51
N LYS A 262 -0.96 -24.55 18.44
CA LYS A 262 0.16 -24.42 17.51
C LYS A 262 -0.20 -25.01 16.16
N ILE A 263 0.19 -24.31 15.10
CA ILE A 263 -0.17 -24.65 13.71
C ILE A 263 0.48 -25.94 13.20
N HIS A 264 1.59 -26.36 13.82
CA HIS A 264 2.40 -27.51 13.45
C HIS A 264 2.24 -28.70 14.40
N ASP A 265 1.34 -28.61 15.38
CA ASP A 265 1.14 -29.71 16.33
C ASP A 265 0.37 -30.84 15.65
N THR A 266 1.10 -31.89 15.24
CA THR A 266 0.56 -33.07 14.57
C THR A 266 -0.65 -33.65 15.30
N ARG A 267 -0.64 -33.65 16.63
CA ARG A 267 -1.75 -34.18 17.45
C ARG A 267 -3.01 -33.34 17.27
N MET A 268 -2.89 -32.02 17.19
CA MET A 268 -4.03 -31.11 17.01
C MET A 268 -4.60 -31.20 15.61
N ILE A 269 -3.74 -31.33 14.61
CA ILE A 269 -4.15 -31.50 13.22
C ILE A 269 -4.94 -32.79 13.05
N ARG A 270 -4.45 -33.92 13.60
CA ARG A 270 -5.17 -35.21 13.55
C ARG A 270 -6.50 -35.17 14.30
N LEU A 271 -6.54 -34.53 15.47
CA LEU A 271 -7.79 -34.33 16.19
C LEU A 271 -8.80 -33.52 15.38
N MET A 272 -8.37 -32.43 14.74
CA MET A 272 -9.22 -31.60 13.88
C MET A 272 -9.69 -32.34 12.64
N GLU A 273 -8.84 -33.15 12.01
CA GLU A 273 -9.18 -34.03 10.88
C GLU A 273 -10.32 -34.99 11.26
N VAL A 274 -10.19 -35.71 12.38
CA VAL A 274 -11.24 -36.60 12.89
C VAL A 274 -12.55 -35.84 13.17
N LEU A 275 -12.46 -34.66 13.79
CA LEU A 275 -13.62 -33.84 14.11
C LEU A 275 -14.34 -33.30 12.86
N LEU A 276 -13.60 -32.99 11.78
CA LEU A 276 -14.18 -32.62 10.49
C LEU A 276 -14.94 -33.80 9.86
N HIS A 277 -14.37 -34.99 9.90
CA HIS A 277 -14.95 -36.17 9.25
C HIS A 277 -16.28 -36.62 9.85
N GLY A 278 -16.54 -36.39 11.14
CA GLY A 278 -17.85 -36.71 11.72
C GLY A 278 -18.78 -35.53 11.96
N GLY A 279 -18.59 -34.42 11.24
CA GLY A 279 -19.64 -33.42 11.03
C GLY A 279 -20.89 -33.97 10.33
N THR A 280 -20.83 -35.20 9.79
CA THR A 280 -21.93 -35.93 9.14
C THR A 280 -22.84 -36.70 10.13
N ARG A 281 -22.53 -36.72 11.44
CA ARG A 281 -23.35 -37.40 12.46
C ARG A 281 -24.24 -36.40 13.19
N LEU A 282 -25.56 -36.59 13.12
CA LEU A 282 -26.59 -35.72 13.73
C LEU A 282 -26.42 -35.52 15.25
N ALA A 283 -25.77 -36.45 15.97
CA ALA A 283 -25.61 -36.43 17.42
C ALA A 283 -24.22 -36.01 17.93
N GLY A 284 -23.30 -35.54 17.06
CA GLY A 284 -21.93 -35.19 17.43
C GLY A 284 -21.06 -36.38 17.88
N TRP A 285 -19.87 -36.11 18.42
CA TRP A 285 -18.91 -37.15 18.85
C TRP A 285 -18.75 -37.26 20.36
N ARG A 286 -18.83 -38.46 20.93
CA ARG A 286 -18.42 -38.71 22.32
C ARG A 286 -16.91 -38.85 22.42
N ALA A 287 -16.32 -38.44 23.55
CA ALA A 287 -14.87 -38.50 23.75
C ALA A 287 -14.22 -39.88 23.47
N PRO A 288 -14.80 -41.03 23.89
CA PRO A 288 -14.23 -42.34 23.56
C PRO A 288 -14.21 -42.63 22.05
N GLN A 289 -15.24 -42.17 21.32
CA GLN A 289 -15.35 -42.36 19.88
C GLN A 289 -14.32 -41.50 19.14
N ILE A 290 -14.09 -40.25 19.59
CA ILE A 290 -13.03 -39.38 19.06
C ILE A 290 -11.68 -40.03 19.29
N HIS A 291 -11.44 -40.55 20.50
CA HIS A 291 -10.17 -41.18 20.86
C HIS A 291 -9.86 -42.36 19.95
N GLN A 292 -10.82 -43.27 19.78
CA GLN A 292 -10.66 -44.43 18.91
C GLN A 292 -10.46 -44.02 17.45
N ALA A 293 -11.20 -43.03 16.95
CA ALA A 293 -11.06 -42.55 15.58
C ALA A 293 -9.67 -41.93 15.34
N VAL A 294 -9.15 -41.13 16.27
CA VAL A 294 -7.78 -40.60 16.19
C VAL A 294 -6.75 -41.73 16.15
N LEU A 295 -6.87 -42.74 17.03
CA LEU A 295 -5.95 -43.88 17.02
C LEU A 295 -6.01 -44.72 15.74
N ASN A 296 -7.20 -44.87 15.15
CA ASN A 296 -7.37 -45.66 13.92
C ASN A 296 -6.87 -44.93 12.67
N THR A 297 -7.07 -43.61 12.60
CA THR A 297 -6.71 -42.79 11.41
C THR A 297 -5.29 -42.24 11.46
N SER A 298 -4.67 -42.17 12.63
CA SER A 298 -3.32 -41.61 12.79
C SER A 298 -2.38 -42.66 13.35
N ALA A 299 -1.15 -42.72 12.84
CA ALA A 299 -0.08 -43.57 13.38
C ALA A 299 0.45 -43.06 14.74
N LEU A 300 -0.43 -42.57 15.61
CA LEU A 300 -0.11 -42.15 16.97
C LEU A 300 -0.34 -43.34 17.91
N PRO A 301 0.71 -43.96 18.46
CA PRO A 301 0.54 -45.08 19.38
C PRO A 301 -0.16 -44.65 20.68
N LEU A 302 -0.90 -45.58 21.30
CA LEU A 302 -1.62 -45.40 22.57
C LEU A 302 -0.73 -44.85 23.70
N THR A 303 0.56 -45.20 23.69
CA THR A 303 1.58 -44.70 24.63
C THR A 303 1.81 -43.19 24.55
N ARG A 304 1.48 -42.56 23.40
CA ARG A 304 1.71 -41.13 23.14
C ARG A 304 0.43 -40.29 23.21
N TYR A 305 -0.75 -40.89 23.04
CA TYR A 305 -2.03 -40.18 23.07
C TYR A 305 -3.13 -40.90 23.88
N GLY A 306 -3.12 -40.70 25.19
CA GLY A 306 -4.15 -41.23 26.10
C GLY A 306 -5.39 -40.34 26.24
N LEU A 307 -6.44 -40.87 26.90
CA LEU A 307 -7.70 -40.16 27.14
C LEU A 307 -7.54 -38.82 27.89
N ASN A 308 -6.58 -38.73 28.81
CA ASN A 308 -6.29 -37.47 29.52
C ASN A 308 -5.77 -36.37 28.58
N GLN A 309 -4.96 -36.75 27.59
CA GLN A 309 -4.48 -35.83 26.57
C GLN A 309 -5.62 -35.38 25.65
N LEU A 310 -6.49 -36.31 25.24
CA LEU A 310 -7.69 -35.96 24.48
C LEU A 310 -8.59 -34.97 25.26
N ARG A 311 -8.87 -35.23 26.54
CA ARG A 311 -9.68 -34.33 27.38
C ARG A 311 -9.04 -32.95 27.50
N TYR A 312 -7.72 -32.90 27.67
CA TYR A 312 -6.96 -31.65 27.70
C TYR A 312 -7.12 -30.87 26.40
N ASP A 313 -7.02 -31.54 25.26
CA ASP A 313 -7.10 -30.92 23.94
C ASP A 313 -8.52 -30.48 23.58
N LEU A 314 -9.54 -31.28 23.87
CA LEU A 314 -10.95 -30.88 23.69
C LEU A 314 -11.27 -29.64 24.52
N ARG A 315 -10.77 -29.57 25.76
CA ARG A 315 -10.93 -28.40 26.63
C ARG A 315 -10.20 -27.18 26.08
N LYS A 316 -9.00 -27.36 25.53
CA LYS A 316 -8.24 -26.31 24.84
C LYS A 316 -9.03 -25.76 23.64
N LEU A 317 -9.51 -26.63 22.74
CA LEU A 317 -10.28 -26.23 21.56
C LEU A 317 -11.57 -25.50 21.95
N ARG A 318 -12.27 -25.95 23.01
CA ARG A 318 -13.45 -25.28 23.57
C ARG A 318 -13.12 -23.89 24.13
N ALA A 319 -12.02 -23.73 24.85
CA ALA A 319 -11.59 -22.43 25.37
C ALA A 319 -11.36 -21.40 24.26
N HIS A 320 -10.78 -21.85 23.13
CA HIS A 320 -10.58 -21.07 21.91
C HIS A 320 -11.86 -20.85 21.08
N GLY A 321 -13.00 -21.41 21.52
CA GLY A 321 -14.30 -21.28 20.85
C GLY A 321 -14.41 -22.08 19.56
N LEU A 322 -13.56 -23.10 19.37
CA LEU A 322 -13.58 -23.97 18.18
C LEU A 322 -14.50 -25.18 18.36
N LEU A 323 -14.81 -25.51 19.60
CA LEU A 323 -15.61 -26.67 19.98
C LEU A 323 -16.71 -26.24 20.93
N GLU A 324 -17.90 -26.79 20.72
CA GLU A 324 -19.02 -26.74 21.65
C GLU A 324 -19.34 -28.14 22.14
N ARG A 325 -19.97 -28.21 23.30
CA ARG A 325 -20.42 -29.46 23.91
C ARG A 325 -21.92 -29.34 24.09
N ASP A 326 -22.65 -30.35 23.63
CA ASP A 326 -24.08 -30.46 23.86
C ASP A 326 -24.35 -30.66 25.37
N GLY A 327 -25.35 -29.95 25.89
CA GLY A 327 -25.64 -29.92 27.32
C GLY A 327 -26.28 -31.21 27.84
N GLN A 328 -27.07 -31.88 27.00
CA GLN A 328 -27.79 -33.11 27.38
C GLN A 328 -27.03 -34.38 27.02
N HIS A 329 -26.17 -34.32 26.00
CA HIS A 329 -25.34 -35.43 25.56
C HIS A 329 -23.88 -35.08 25.74
N TYR A 330 -23.06 -35.98 26.28
CA TYR A 330 -21.59 -35.78 26.42
C TYR A 330 -20.89 -35.86 25.03
N ALA A 331 -21.37 -35.06 24.09
CA ALA A 331 -21.00 -35.04 22.68
C ALA A 331 -20.43 -33.67 22.30
N TYR A 332 -19.44 -33.70 21.43
CA TYR A 332 -18.66 -32.56 20.98
C TYR A 332 -18.93 -32.27 19.51
N ARG A 333 -19.06 -30.98 19.17
CA ARG A 333 -19.23 -30.50 17.79
C ARG A 333 -18.31 -29.31 17.52
N LEU A 334 -17.81 -29.19 16.29
CA LEU A 334 -17.13 -27.98 15.84
C LEU A 334 -18.14 -26.83 15.72
N THR A 335 -17.75 -25.65 16.19
CA THR A 335 -18.49 -24.41 15.90
C THR A 335 -18.22 -23.96 14.46
N ASP A 336 -18.95 -22.98 13.92
CA ASP A 336 -18.65 -22.40 12.60
C ASP A 336 -17.19 -21.92 12.50
N LYS A 337 -16.71 -21.23 13.55
CA LYS A 337 -15.28 -20.88 13.69
C LYS A 337 -14.40 -22.13 13.71
N GLY A 338 -14.80 -23.16 14.46
CA GLY A 338 -14.10 -24.43 14.56
C GLY A 338 -13.93 -25.14 13.23
N VAL A 339 -14.98 -25.22 12.42
CA VAL A 339 -14.95 -25.80 11.08
C VAL A 339 -13.97 -25.04 10.19
N LYS A 340 -14.09 -23.72 10.12
CA LYS A 340 -13.19 -22.87 9.31
C LYS A 340 -11.73 -23.03 9.72
N VAL A 341 -11.45 -23.06 11.03
CA VAL A 341 -10.10 -23.23 11.58
C VAL A 341 -9.56 -24.63 11.34
N ALA A 342 -10.37 -25.67 11.54
CA ALA A 342 -9.97 -27.05 11.31
C ALA A 342 -9.68 -27.31 9.84
N VAL A 343 -10.55 -26.85 8.93
CA VAL A 343 -10.32 -26.94 7.47
C VAL A 343 -9.04 -26.21 7.10
N LEU A 344 -8.85 -24.98 7.61
CA LEU A 344 -7.64 -24.22 7.38
C LEU A 344 -6.39 -24.99 7.83
N PHE A 345 -6.36 -25.51 9.06
CA PHE A 345 -5.19 -26.22 9.58
C PHE A 345 -4.90 -27.54 8.85
N VAL A 346 -5.94 -28.34 8.59
CA VAL A 346 -5.79 -29.63 7.91
C VAL A 346 -5.33 -29.42 6.48
N LEU A 347 -5.99 -28.53 5.72
CA LEU A 347 -5.60 -28.24 4.34
C LEU A 347 -4.24 -27.54 4.26
N PHE A 348 -3.96 -26.57 5.13
CA PHE A 348 -2.66 -25.90 5.16
C PHE A 348 -1.53 -26.90 5.41
N HIS A 349 -1.70 -27.83 6.35
CA HIS A 349 -0.65 -28.81 6.63
C HIS A 349 -0.55 -29.89 5.55
N GLN A 350 -1.66 -30.47 5.11
CA GLN A 350 -1.67 -31.60 4.18
C GLN A 350 -1.45 -31.20 2.73
N ARG A 351 -1.94 -30.02 2.32
CA ARG A 351 -1.94 -29.59 0.92
C ARG A 351 -0.98 -28.46 0.60
N LEU A 352 -0.52 -27.70 1.60
CA LEU A 352 0.43 -26.60 1.36
C LEU A 352 1.80 -26.91 1.96
N CYS A 353 1.93 -27.01 3.28
CA CYS A 353 3.23 -27.18 3.94
C CYS A 353 3.89 -28.52 3.60
N GLY A 354 3.15 -29.62 3.64
CA GLY A 354 3.70 -30.94 3.34
C GLY A 354 4.30 -31.01 1.92
N PRO A 355 3.51 -30.73 0.87
CA PRO A 355 4.00 -30.75 -0.51
C PRO A 355 5.13 -29.74 -0.78
N LEU A 356 5.00 -28.47 -0.35
CA LEU A 356 6.04 -27.46 -0.57
C LEU A 356 7.34 -27.82 0.16
N ALA A 357 7.28 -28.27 1.42
CA ALA A 357 8.47 -28.68 2.16
C ALA A 357 9.11 -29.94 1.56
N HIS A 358 8.30 -30.87 1.05
CA HIS A 358 8.82 -32.04 0.34
C HIS A 358 9.55 -31.63 -0.94
N SER A 359 8.98 -30.69 -1.71
CA SER A 359 9.56 -30.14 -2.94
C SER A 359 10.88 -29.39 -2.69
N LEU A 360 10.93 -28.56 -1.63
CA LEU A 360 12.10 -27.75 -1.30
C LEU A 360 13.24 -28.53 -0.63
N PHE A 361 12.93 -29.55 0.19
CA PHE A 361 13.92 -30.20 1.05
C PHE A 361 14.15 -31.69 0.77
N ARG A 362 13.33 -32.33 -0.09
CA ARG A 362 13.51 -33.76 -0.41
C ARG A 362 13.54 -34.04 -1.91
N GLN A 363 12.41 -33.91 -2.58
CA GLN A 363 12.27 -34.30 -3.98
C GLN A 363 11.22 -33.44 -4.68
N GLN A 364 11.58 -32.95 -5.86
CA GLN A 364 10.68 -32.17 -6.69
C GLN A 364 9.70 -33.08 -7.43
N PRO A 365 8.42 -32.68 -7.51
CA PRO A 365 7.46 -33.36 -8.37
C PRO A 365 7.83 -33.17 -9.84
N ASP A 366 7.63 -34.22 -10.64
CA ASP A 366 7.94 -34.22 -12.07
C ASP A 366 7.06 -33.19 -12.81
N SER A 367 7.69 -32.22 -13.46
CA SER A 367 7.00 -31.16 -14.19
C SER A 367 6.25 -31.66 -15.42
N THR A 368 6.58 -32.86 -15.91
CA THR A 368 5.94 -33.49 -17.07
C THR A 368 4.67 -34.26 -16.71
N GLN A 369 4.43 -34.55 -15.42
CA GLN A 369 3.29 -35.33 -14.94
C GLN A 369 2.41 -34.52 -13.98
N GLN A 370 1.73 -33.50 -14.51
CA GLN A 370 0.85 -32.65 -13.70
C GLN A 370 -0.56 -33.24 -13.57
N PRO A 371 -1.08 -33.46 -12.35
CA PRO A 371 -2.46 -33.87 -12.15
C PRO A 371 -3.42 -32.74 -12.57
N ASN A 372 -4.59 -33.11 -13.12
CA ASN A 372 -5.63 -32.16 -13.56
C ASN A 372 -6.40 -31.55 -12.37
N SER A 373 -5.68 -30.86 -11.49
CA SER A 373 -6.22 -30.17 -10.31
C SER A 373 -5.77 -28.72 -10.30
N LYS A 374 -6.72 -27.79 -10.20
CA LYS A 374 -6.43 -26.35 -10.08
C LYS A 374 -5.54 -26.04 -8.86
N LEU A 375 -5.65 -26.82 -7.79
CA LEU A 375 -4.84 -26.65 -6.58
C LEU A 375 -3.39 -27.09 -6.81
N GLU A 376 -3.18 -28.24 -7.44
CA GLU A 376 -1.83 -28.76 -7.73
C GLU A 376 -1.10 -27.84 -8.72
N ALA A 377 -1.80 -27.36 -9.76
CA ALA A 377 -1.25 -26.34 -10.67
C ALA A 377 -0.84 -25.06 -9.94
N ALA A 378 -1.60 -24.63 -8.93
CA ALA A 378 -1.25 -23.48 -8.11
C ALA A 378 -0.05 -23.75 -7.19
N LEU A 379 0.08 -24.96 -6.64
CA LEU A 379 1.23 -25.38 -5.82
C LEU A 379 2.52 -25.41 -6.64
N HIS A 380 2.49 -25.99 -7.85
CA HIS A 380 3.63 -25.95 -8.77
C HIS A 380 4.04 -24.52 -9.11
N LYS A 381 3.07 -23.63 -9.34
CA LYS A 381 3.36 -22.21 -9.59
C LYS A 381 4.01 -21.55 -8.37
N ALA A 382 3.56 -21.86 -7.16
CA ALA A 382 4.16 -21.38 -5.92
C ALA A 382 5.60 -21.89 -5.73
N ASP A 383 5.85 -23.19 -5.97
CA ASP A 383 7.18 -23.79 -5.94
C ASP A 383 8.16 -23.10 -6.91
N ASN A 384 7.71 -22.86 -8.15
CA ASN A 384 8.52 -22.17 -9.15
C ASN A 384 8.87 -20.73 -8.71
N SER A 385 7.89 -19.98 -8.20
CA SER A 385 8.15 -18.62 -7.69
C SER A 385 9.06 -18.59 -6.46
N ILE A 386 8.92 -19.54 -5.53
CA ILE A 386 9.85 -19.65 -4.38
C ILE A 386 11.27 -19.92 -4.89
N ARG A 387 11.43 -20.77 -5.89
CA ARG A 387 12.73 -21.08 -6.49
C ARG A 387 13.36 -19.88 -7.18
N GLU A 388 12.59 -19.12 -7.97
CA GLU A 388 13.08 -17.87 -8.57
C GLU A 388 13.61 -16.92 -7.50
N ILE A 389 12.94 -16.82 -6.35
CA ILE A 389 13.39 -16.00 -5.21
C ILE A 389 14.69 -16.58 -4.62
N VAL A 390 14.77 -17.88 -4.38
CA VAL A 390 16.00 -18.52 -3.86
C VAL A 390 17.18 -18.26 -4.80
N GLN A 391 16.99 -18.43 -6.12
CA GLN A 391 18.02 -18.16 -7.12
C GLN A 391 18.44 -16.69 -7.16
N LEU A 392 17.49 -15.76 -7.04
CA LEU A 392 17.78 -14.33 -6.96
C LEU A 392 18.58 -13.98 -5.70
N LEU A 393 18.34 -14.66 -4.57
CA LEU A 393 19.08 -14.48 -3.32
C LEU A 393 20.47 -15.10 -3.37
N GLU A 394 20.66 -16.21 -4.09
CA GLU A 394 21.97 -16.81 -4.33
C GLU A 394 22.84 -15.99 -5.30
N ALA A 395 22.21 -15.22 -6.19
CA ALA A 395 22.88 -14.36 -7.17
C ALA A 395 23.18 -12.93 -6.67
N ALA A 396 22.68 -12.56 -5.49
CA ALA A 396 22.88 -11.26 -4.83
C ALA A 396 23.98 -11.35 -3.78
#